data_AF-A0AAV5JBN9-F1
#
_entry.id   AF-A0AAV5JBN9-F1
#
_cell.length_a   1.000
_cell.length_b   1.000
_cell.length_c   1.000
_cell.angle_alpha   90.00
_cell.angle_beta   90.00
_cell.angle_gamma   90.00
#
_symmetry.space_group_name_H-M   'P 1'
#
loop_
_entity.id
_entity.type
_entity.pdbx_description
1 polymer ?
#
loop_
_entity_poly.entity_id
_entity_poly.type
_entity_poly.pdbx_seq_one_letter_code
_entity_poly.pdbx_strand_id
1 'polypeptide(L)'
;MDAQKGVAAKPIIIDLHGIDEKLIQKMVYDALVWCSLHGLVVGDKTVQRSGKVPGVGMVHAPLALLPMSFPESYWKQACELAPIFNELVDRVSLDGKFLQESLARTKKVDAFTSRLLDIHSKMLEMNKKEEIRLGLHRSDYMLDEQTKLLLQIELNTISSSMPGLSCLVSELHRSLLNDYGNDLGLDSQRIPGNAAVNQFAEALAKAWAEYNNDSCYGCGSV
;
A
#
# COMPACT_ATOMS: atom_id res chain seq x y z
N MET A 1 29.09 -14.02 -25.24
CA MET A 1 28.17 -14.85 -24.42
C MET A 1 26.80 -14.22 -24.55
N ASP A 2 25.94 -14.90 -25.29
CA ASP A 2 24.70 -14.38 -25.83
C ASP A 2 23.69 -14.05 -24.73
N ALA A 3 23.22 -12.81 -24.73
CA ALA A 3 22.04 -12.41 -23.98
C ALA A 3 20.83 -13.08 -24.64
N GLN A 4 20.31 -14.14 -24.02
CA GLN A 4 19.02 -14.72 -24.37
C GLN A 4 17.96 -13.61 -24.24
N LYS A 5 17.49 -13.11 -25.38
CA LYS A 5 16.26 -12.33 -25.46
C LYS A 5 15.12 -13.24 -25.03
N GLY A 6 14.76 -13.16 -23.75
CA GLY A 6 13.51 -13.73 -23.26
C GLY A 6 12.37 -13.18 -24.11
N VAL A 7 11.62 -14.08 -24.74
CA VAL A 7 10.41 -13.74 -25.48
C VAL A 7 9.45 -13.11 -24.47
N ALA A 8 9.29 -11.78 -24.53
CA ALA A 8 8.29 -11.09 -23.73
C ALA A 8 6.93 -11.68 -24.10
N ALA A 9 6.28 -12.35 -23.14
CA ALA A 9 4.92 -12.82 -23.31
C ALA A 9 4.07 -11.62 -23.73
N LYS A 10 3.26 -11.78 -24.79
CA LYS A 10 2.32 -10.73 -25.21
C LYS A 10 1.46 -10.37 -23.99
N PRO A 11 1.32 -9.08 -23.65
CA PRO A 11 0.43 -8.68 -22.58
C PRO A 11 -0.97 -9.22 -22.92
N ILE A 12 -1.59 -9.92 -21.97
CA ILE A 12 -3.01 -10.23 -22.06
C ILE A 12 -3.71 -8.89 -21.85
N ILE A 13 -3.96 -8.17 -22.95
CA ILE A 13 -4.87 -7.05 -22.93
C ILE A 13 -6.25 -7.68 -22.78
N ILE A 14 -6.76 -7.70 -21.56
CA ILE A 14 -8.16 -8.04 -21.33
C ILE A 14 -8.95 -6.98 -22.07
N ASP A 15 -9.63 -7.36 -23.14
CA ASP A 15 -10.65 -6.49 -23.73
C ASP A 15 -11.84 -6.46 -22.77
N LEU A 16 -11.73 -5.62 -21.74
CA LEU A 16 -12.77 -5.40 -20.74
C LEU A 16 -14.07 -4.90 -21.38
N HIS A 17 -13.99 -4.35 -22.60
CA HIS A 17 -15.14 -3.85 -23.35
C HIS A 17 -15.79 -4.92 -24.23
N GLY A 18 -15.14 -6.08 -24.42
CA GLY A 18 -15.67 -7.24 -25.13
C GLY A 18 -16.44 -8.23 -24.25
N ILE A 19 -16.52 -7.99 -22.94
CA ILE A 19 -17.23 -8.86 -21.99
C ILE A 19 -18.74 -8.64 -22.12
N ASP A 20 -19.51 -9.73 -22.18
CA ASP A 20 -20.97 -9.69 -22.22
C ASP A 20 -21.54 -8.88 -21.04
N GLU A 21 -22.48 -7.98 -21.33
CA GLU A 21 -23.03 -7.06 -20.34
C GLU A 21 -23.72 -7.79 -19.18
N LYS A 22 -24.38 -8.93 -19.44
CA LYS A 22 -25.03 -9.71 -18.36
C LYS A 22 -23.99 -10.33 -17.44
N LEU A 23 -22.87 -10.79 -18.00
CA LEU A 23 -21.75 -11.29 -17.20
C LEU A 23 -21.15 -10.16 -16.34
N ILE A 24 -20.98 -8.96 -16.89
CA ILE A 24 -20.52 -7.78 -16.12
C ILE A 24 -21.48 -7.51 -14.96
N GLN A 25 -22.79 -7.42 -15.21
CA GLN A 25 -23.77 -7.14 -14.16
C GLN A 25 -23.76 -8.20 -13.06
N LYS A 26 -23.57 -9.47 -13.41
CA LYS A 26 -23.44 -10.57 -12.44
C LYS A 26 -22.19 -10.41 -11.58
N MET A 27 -21.03 -10.15 -12.19
CA MET A 27 -19.78 -9.91 -11.46
C MET A 27 -19.87 -8.68 -10.56
N VAL A 28 -20.50 -7.60 -11.02
CA VAL A 28 -20.72 -6.39 -10.22
C VAL A 28 -21.55 -6.71 -9.00
N TYR A 29 -22.68 -7.42 -9.16
CA TYR A 29 -23.52 -7.83 -8.04
C TYR A 29 -22.73 -8.65 -7.01
N ASP A 30 -22.02 -9.69 -7.46
CA ASP A 30 -21.24 -10.56 -6.57
C ASP A 30 -20.11 -9.79 -5.87
N ALA A 31 -19.44 -8.87 -6.57
CA ALA A 31 -18.40 -8.04 -5.99
C ALA A 31 -18.94 -7.14 -4.87
N LEU A 32 -20.11 -6.52 -5.08
CA LEU A 32 -20.76 -5.66 -4.08
C LEU A 32 -21.22 -6.45 -2.85
N VAL A 33 -21.76 -7.65 -3.07
CA VAL A 33 -22.09 -8.59 -1.97
C VAL A 33 -20.83 -8.97 -1.20
N TRP A 34 -19.78 -9.39 -1.92
CA TRP A 34 -18.51 -9.79 -1.31
C TRP A 34 -17.91 -8.66 -0.46
N CYS A 35 -17.89 -7.42 -0.98
CA CYS A 35 -17.38 -6.25 -0.25
C CYS A 35 -18.11 -6.04 1.07
N SER A 36 -19.44 -6.22 1.07
CA SER A 36 -20.29 -6.04 2.24
C SER A 36 -20.04 -7.12 3.30
N LEU A 37 -19.77 -8.37 2.89
CA LEU A 37 -19.52 -9.49 3.80
C LEU A 37 -18.12 -9.50 4.40
N HIS A 38 -17.13 -8.92 3.70
CA HIS A 38 -15.71 -8.99 4.07
C HIS A 38 -15.14 -7.66 4.58
N GLY A 39 -15.95 -6.62 4.69
CA GLY A 39 -15.52 -5.33 5.24
C GLY A 39 -14.67 -4.50 4.29
N LEU A 40 -14.77 -4.70 2.97
CA LEU A 40 -14.18 -3.81 1.96
C LEU A 40 -15.07 -2.57 1.78
N VAL A 41 -15.17 -1.78 2.86
CA VAL A 41 -16.10 -0.65 2.99
C VAL A 41 -15.41 0.59 3.54
N VAL A 42 -15.99 1.75 3.24
CA VAL A 42 -15.60 3.07 3.77
C VAL A 42 -16.85 3.84 4.20
N GLY A 43 -16.66 4.94 4.93
CA GLY A 43 -17.76 5.87 5.21
C GLY A 43 -18.19 6.62 3.94
N ASP A 44 -19.49 6.66 3.67
CA ASP A 44 -20.07 7.42 2.56
C ASP A 44 -19.86 8.93 2.80
N LYS A 45 -19.20 9.59 1.84
CA LYS A 45 -18.90 11.03 1.89
C LYS A 45 -20.15 11.91 1.95
N THR A 46 -21.31 11.41 1.53
CA THR A 46 -22.60 12.12 1.59
C THR A 46 -23.26 12.03 2.96
N VAL A 47 -22.79 11.13 3.83
CA VAL A 47 -23.32 10.92 5.18
C VAL A 47 -22.37 11.55 6.21
N GLN A 48 -22.77 12.66 6.81
CA GLN A 48 -21.92 13.46 7.73
C GLN A 48 -21.30 12.65 8.89
N ARG A 49 -21.99 11.61 9.38
CA ARG A 49 -21.55 10.79 10.52
C ARG A 49 -20.59 9.66 10.13
N SER A 50 -20.44 9.33 8.86
CA SER A 50 -19.74 8.12 8.40
C SER A 50 -18.24 8.11 8.70
N GLY A 51 -17.62 9.30 8.78
CA GLY A 51 -16.20 9.45 9.18
C GLY A 51 -15.96 9.53 10.69
N LYS A 52 -17.02 9.48 11.52
CA LYS A 52 -16.91 9.65 12.99
C LYS A 52 -17.59 8.53 13.79
N VAL A 53 -18.62 7.90 13.23
CA VAL A 53 -19.41 6.87 13.91
C VAL A 53 -19.27 5.56 13.13
N PRO A 54 -18.53 4.57 13.67
CA PRO A 54 -18.41 3.26 13.05
C PRO A 54 -19.78 2.63 12.80
N GLY A 55 -19.92 1.87 11.71
CA GLY A 55 -21.13 1.12 11.37
C GLY A 55 -22.29 1.95 10.79
N VAL A 56 -22.12 3.25 10.57
CA VAL A 56 -23.18 4.13 10.03
C VAL A 56 -22.78 4.70 8.66
N GLY A 57 -23.70 4.64 7.70
CA GLY A 57 -23.50 5.23 6.37
C GLY A 57 -22.30 4.62 5.64
N MET A 58 -22.21 3.29 5.63
CA MET A 58 -21.14 2.57 4.96
C MET A 58 -21.46 2.39 3.47
N VAL A 59 -20.41 2.44 2.64
CA VAL A 59 -20.45 2.12 1.22
C VAL A 59 -19.23 1.27 0.88
N HIS A 60 -19.29 0.43 -0.15
CA HIS A 60 -18.12 -0.32 -0.61
C HIS A 60 -16.97 0.64 -0.94
N ALA A 61 -15.72 0.22 -0.70
CA ALA A 61 -14.58 0.98 -1.18
C ALA A 61 -14.63 1.07 -2.73
N PRO A 62 -14.31 2.21 -3.34
CA PRO A 62 -14.17 2.28 -4.79
C PRO A 62 -13.12 1.28 -5.27
N LEU A 63 -13.45 0.49 -6.29
CA LEU A 63 -12.64 -0.64 -6.74
C LEU A 63 -12.70 -0.79 -8.27
N ALA A 64 -11.65 -1.39 -8.83
CA ALA A 64 -11.70 -1.97 -10.17
C ALA A 64 -12.34 -3.35 -10.07
N LEU A 65 -13.25 -3.69 -10.99
CA LEU A 65 -13.99 -4.97 -10.95
C LEU A 65 -13.06 -6.18 -11.14
N LEU A 66 -12.08 -6.05 -12.04
CA LEU A 66 -11.10 -7.08 -12.37
C LEU A 66 -9.68 -6.58 -12.11
N PRO A 67 -8.70 -7.47 -11.90
CA PRO A 67 -7.32 -7.08 -11.65
C PRO A 67 -6.67 -6.44 -12.88
N MET A 68 -5.75 -5.51 -12.64
CA MET A 68 -4.94 -4.90 -13.69
C MET A 68 -3.79 -5.83 -14.10
N SER A 69 -3.55 -5.96 -15.41
CA SER A 69 -2.39 -6.69 -15.92
C SER A 69 -1.10 -5.95 -15.60
N PHE A 70 -0.14 -6.64 -14.99
CA PHE A 70 1.17 -6.08 -14.66
C PHE A 70 2.28 -7.13 -14.89
N PRO A 71 3.40 -6.80 -15.56
CA PRO A 71 4.45 -7.77 -15.82
C PRO A 71 5.16 -8.24 -14.54
N GLU A 72 5.28 -9.56 -14.37
CA GLU A 72 5.90 -10.18 -13.20
C GLU A 72 7.34 -9.72 -12.95
N SER A 73 8.10 -9.42 -14.02
CA SER A 73 9.47 -8.91 -13.90
C SER A 73 9.55 -7.58 -13.15
N TYR A 74 8.64 -6.64 -13.43
CA TYR A 74 8.60 -5.35 -12.73
C TYR A 74 8.02 -5.51 -11.33
N TRP A 75 7.09 -6.44 -11.12
CA TRP A 75 6.58 -6.75 -9.78
C TRP A 75 7.71 -7.26 -8.87
N LYS A 76 8.52 -8.21 -9.35
CA LYS A 76 9.71 -8.71 -8.64
C LYS A 76 10.70 -7.59 -8.36
N GLN A 77 10.99 -6.75 -9.35
CA GLN A 77 11.87 -5.58 -9.16
C GLN A 77 11.36 -4.67 -8.02
N ALA A 78 10.06 -4.37 -7.97
CA ALA A 78 9.48 -3.55 -6.90
C ALA A 78 9.63 -4.22 -5.51
N CYS A 79 9.42 -5.53 -5.44
CA CYS A 79 9.61 -6.30 -4.21
C CYS A 79 11.07 -6.32 -3.74
N GLU A 80 12.01 -6.49 -4.66
CA GLU A 80 13.46 -6.48 -4.37
C GLU A 80 13.95 -5.11 -3.87
N LEU A 81 13.34 -4.02 -4.36
CA LEU A 81 13.66 -2.65 -3.92
C LEU A 81 13.14 -2.33 -2.51
N ALA A 82 12.09 -3.00 -2.04
CA ALA A 82 11.46 -2.67 -0.75
C ALA A 82 12.42 -2.69 0.45
N PRO A 83 13.19 -3.77 0.72
CA PRO A 83 14.14 -3.78 1.84
C PRO A 83 15.30 -2.78 1.63
N ILE A 84 15.67 -2.49 0.39
CA ILE A 84 16.71 -1.50 0.07
C ILE A 84 16.24 -0.09 0.46
N PHE A 85 14.99 0.26 0.12
CA PHE A 85 14.40 1.54 0.54
C PHE A 85 14.19 1.63 2.05
N ASN A 86 13.85 0.53 2.72
CA ASN A 86 13.73 0.51 4.18
C ASN A 86 15.06 0.91 4.85
N GLU A 87 16.17 0.30 4.42
CA GLU A 87 17.51 0.63 4.92
C GLU A 87 17.92 2.06 4.55
N LEU A 88 17.63 2.49 3.30
CA LEU A 88 17.93 3.84 2.85
C LEU A 88 17.24 4.89 3.72
N VAL A 89 15.95 4.70 4.02
CA VAL A 89 15.18 5.61 4.88
C VAL A 89 15.78 5.67 6.28
N ASP A 90 16.12 4.53 6.91
CA ASP A 90 16.74 4.53 8.24
C ASP A 90 18.06 5.30 8.23
N ARG A 91 18.97 5.00 7.28
CA ARG A 91 20.27 5.68 7.20
C ARG A 91 20.17 7.18 6.94
N VAL A 92 19.27 7.58 6.04
CA VAL A 92 19.02 9.00 5.77
C VAL A 92 18.43 9.69 7.00
N SER A 93 17.56 9.02 7.76
CA SER A 93 16.95 9.57 8.97
C SER A 93 17.96 9.88 10.09
N LEU A 94 19.09 9.15 10.11
CA LEU A 94 20.16 9.34 11.09
C LEU A 94 21.05 10.54 10.75
N ASP A 95 21.07 11.00 9.50
CA ASP A 95 21.83 12.19 9.09
C ASP A 95 20.98 13.46 9.23
N GLY A 96 20.85 13.90 10.48
CA GLY A 96 20.08 15.11 10.82
C GLY A 96 20.62 16.37 10.14
N LYS A 97 21.92 16.43 9.84
CA LYS A 97 22.53 17.55 9.11
C LYS A 97 22.06 17.54 7.65
N PHE A 98 22.14 16.39 6.98
CA PHE A 98 21.65 16.23 5.61
C PHE A 98 20.18 16.65 5.47
N LEU A 99 19.31 16.22 6.39
CA LEU A 99 17.89 16.58 6.37
C LEU A 99 17.66 18.10 6.52
N GLN A 100 18.32 18.71 7.51
CA GLN A 100 18.19 20.15 7.78
C GLN A 100 18.73 21.00 6.62
N GLU A 101 19.87 20.63 6.05
CA GLU A 101 20.48 21.35 4.93
C GLU A 101 19.67 21.20 3.64
N SER A 102 19.24 19.98 3.32
CA SER A 102 18.44 19.69 2.11
C SER A 102 17.10 20.44 2.11
N LEU A 103 16.49 20.62 3.28
CA LEU A 103 15.19 21.29 3.44
C LEU A 103 15.30 22.77 3.84
N ALA A 104 16.50 23.34 3.95
CA ALA A 104 16.71 24.71 4.43
C ALA A 104 16.03 25.78 3.56
N ARG A 105 15.94 25.55 2.24
CA ARG A 105 15.21 26.45 1.32
C ARG A 105 13.70 26.28 1.48
N THR A 106 13.22 25.05 1.61
CA THR A 106 11.81 24.71 1.83
C THR A 106 11.28 25.33 3.11
N LYS A 107 12.07 25.31 4.19
CA LYS A 107 11.74 25.94 5.48
C LYS A 107 11.30 27.40 5.35
N LYS A 108 11.87 28.15 4.40
CA LYS A 108 11.60 29.58 4.22
C LYS A 108 10.26 29.88 3.56
N VAL A 109 9.70 28.90 2.84
CA VAL A 109 8.51 29.09 1.98
C VAL A 109 7.34 28.20 2.35
N ASP A 110 7.56 27.14 3.13
CA ASP A 110 6.52 26.26 3.63
C ASP A 110 6.48 26.22 5.17
N ALA A 111 5.44 26.85 5.73
CA ALA A 111 5.23 26.94 7.18
C ALA A 111 5.00 25.56 7.81
N PHE A 112 4.40 24.62 7.08
CA PHE A 112 4.17 23.27 7.59
C PHE A 112 5.50 22.53 7.77
N THR A 113 6.30 22.43 6.71
CA THR A 113 7.65 21.83 6.79
C THR A 113 8.53 22.55 7.79
N SER A 114 8.44 23.88 7.90
CA SER A 114 9.22 24.62 8.91
C SER A 114 8.98 24.12 10.32
N ARG A 115 7.71 23.89 10.69
CA ARG A 115 7.37 23.40 12.03
C ARG A 115 7.86 21.97 12.27
N LEU A 116 7.88 21.12 11.24
CA LEU A 116 8.46 19.78 11.34
C LEU A 116 9.98 19.85 11.58
N LEU A 117 10.67 20.74 10.85
CA LEU A 117 12.11 20.95 11.04
C LEU A 117 12.44 21.54 12.41
N ASP A 118 11.58 22.38 12.98
CA ASP A 118 11.77 22.92 14.33
C ASP A 118 11.66 21.81 15.41
N ILE A 119 10.72 20.87 15.25
CA ILE A 119 10.63 19.68 16.12
C ILE A 119 11.90 18.83 15.97
N HIS A 120 12.32 18.57 14.74
CA HIS A 120 13.54 17.81 14.47
C HIS A 120 14.79 18.48 15.08
N SER A 121 14.95 19.81 14.96
CA SER A 121 16.06 20.55 15.58
C SER A 121 16.09 20.37 17.11
N LYS A 122 14.94 20.46 17.77
CA LYS A 122 14.86 20.22 19.23
C LYS A 122 15.28 18.80 19.60
N MET A 123 14.90 17.80 18.81
CA MET A 123 15.33 16.41 19.04
C MET A 123 16.84 16.24 18.89
N LEU A 124 17.47 16.92 17.93
CA LEU A 124 18.93 16.94 17.78
C LEU A 124 19.62 17.62 18.96
N GLU A 125 19.10 18.75 19.43
CA GLU A 125 19.62 19.48 20.60
C GLU A 125 19.55 18.65 21.89
N MET A 126 18.46 17.89 22.06
CA MET A 126 18.30 16.95 23.17
C MET A 126 19.29 15.77 23.10
N ASN A 127 19.87 15.51 21.92
CA ASN A 127 20.78 14.41 21.64
C ASN A 127 20.28 13.06 22.20
N LYS A 128 18.96 12.84 22.12
CA LYS A 128 18.35 11.61 22.61
C LYS A 128 18.66 10.48 21.64
N LYS A 129 19.16 9.37 22.17
CA LYS A 129 19.39 8.14 21.40
C LYS A 129 18.07 7.36 21.29
N GLU A 130 17.57 7.19 20.07
CA GLU A 130 16.43 6.30 19.78
C GLU A 130 16.97 4.96 19.28
N GLU A 131 17.00 3.97 20.17
CA GLU A 131 17.56 2.63 19.88
C GLU A 131 16.59 1.74 19.09
N ILE A 132 15.28 1.99 19.24
CA ILE A 132 14.21 1.27 18.53
C ILE A 132 13.61 2.21 17.49
N ARG A 133 13.65 1.83 16.21
CA ARG A 133 13.08 2.59 15.09
C ARG A 133 12.24 1.66 14.22
N LEU A 134 11.01 2.06 13.94
CA LEU A 134 10.06 1.29 13.13
C LEU A 134 9.64 2.11 11.91
N GLY A 135 9.73 1.50 10.72
CA GLY A 135 9.24 2.05 9.46
C GLY A 135 8.08 1.23 8.91
N LEU A 136 6.95 1.88 8.64
CA LEU A 136 5.81 1.31 7.90
C LEU A 136 5.63 2.06 6.58
N HIS A 137 6.48 1.73 5.61
CA HIS A 137 6.63 2.49 4.38
C HIS A 137 5.79 1.95 3.22
N ARG A 138 5.52 2.80 2.23
CA ARG A 138 5.00 2.39 0.93
C ARG A 138 5.75 3.14 -0.17
N SER A 139 6.38 2.39 -1.07
CA SER A 139 7.00 2.95 -2.27
C SER A 139 6.06 2.79 -3.45
N ASP A 140 5.70 3.90 -4.08
CA ASP A 140 4.73 3.94 -5.17
C ASP A 140 5.45 4.04 -6.52
N TYR A 141 4.98 3.29 -7.52
CA TYR A 141 5.65 3.14 -8.81
C TYR A 141 4.68 3.27 -9.99
N MET A 142 5.19 3.72 -11.13
CA MET A 142 4.53 3.60 -12.43
C MET A 142 5.47 2.94 -13.44
N LEU A 143 4.90 2.15 -14.34
CA LEU A 143 5.61 1.59 -15.48
C LEU A 143 5.48 2.56 -16.65
N ASP A 144 6.58 3.19 -17.05
CA ASP A 144 6.58 4.08 -18.22
C ASP A 144 6.40 3.27 -19.51
N GLU A 145 5.47 3.71 -20.36
CA GLU A 145 5.13 2.96 -21.57
C GLU A 145 6.24 3.02 -22.63
N GLN A 146 6.94 4.15 -22.76
CA GLN A 146 7.92 4.35 -23.81
C GLN A 146 9.24 3.68 -23.47
N THR A 147 9.75 3.93 -22.26
CA THR A 147 11.04 3.41 -21.81
C THR A 147 10.93 1.99 -21.27
N LYS A 148 9.72 1.52 -20.95
CA LYS A 148 9.48 0.24 -20.24
C LYS A 148 10.30 0.16 -18.96
N LEU A 149 10.38 1.27 -18.22
CA LEU A 149 11.06 1.31 -16.93
C LEU A 149 10.03 1.41 -15.81
N LEU A 150 10.29 0.66 -14.74
CA LEU A 150 9.59 0.86 -13.48
C LEU A 150 10.22 2.07 -12.78
N LEU A 151 9.45 3.14 -12.61
CA LEU A 151 9.90 4.39 -12.02
C LEU A 151 9.18 4.65 -10.71
N GLN A 152 9.95 4.99 -9.67
CA GLN A 152 9.41 5.39 -8.38
C GLN A 152 8.78 6.78 -8.52
N ILE A 153 7.54 6.91 -8.08
CA ILE A 153 6.80 8.19 -8.03
C ILE A 153 7.07 8.88 -6.70
N GLU A 154 6.88 8.16 -5.59
CA GLU A 154 7.10 8.68 -4.25
C GLU A 154 7.38 7.56 -3.25
N LEU A 155 7.92 7.96 -2.09
CA LEU A 155 8.15 7.08 -0.94
C LEU A 155 7.41 7.63 0.27
N ASN A 156 6.33 6.95 0.65
CA ASN A 156 5.51 7.30 1.80
C ASN A 156 6.15 6.75 3.08
N THR A 157 6.63 7.66 3.93
CA THR A 157 7.26 7.32 5.22
C THR A 157 6.33 7.53 6.42
N ILE A 158 5.14 8.10 6.21
CA ILE A 158 4.16 8.41 7.23
C ILE A 158 2.75 8.04 6.78
N SER A 159 1.97 7.46 7.67
CA SER A 159 0.53 7.19 7.47
C SER A 159 0.20 6.49 6.14
N SER A 160 1.02 5.50 5.76
CA SER A 160 0.82 4.69 4.57
C SER A 160 -0.53 3.98 4.61
N SER A 161 -1.50 4.53 3.88
CA SER A 161 -2.87 4.01 3.81
C SER A 161 -2.97 2.69 3.04
N MET A 162 -4.12 2.02 3.19
CA MET A 162 -4.55 0.81 2.45
C MET A 162 -3.90 -0.55 2.75
N PRO A 163 -3.07 -0.80 3.80
CA PRO A 163 -2.59 -2.15 4.07
C PRO A 163 -3.75 -3.13 4.34
N GLY A 164 -4.83 -2.68 5.00
CA GLY A 164 -6.06 -3.44 5.20
C GLY A 164 -6.86 -3.68 3.92
N LEU A 165 -7.36 -2.60 3.30
CA LEU A 165 -8.25 -2.71 2.13
C LEU A 165 -7.58 -3.37 0.92
N SER A 166 -6.27 -3.19 0.69
CA SER A 166 -5.57 -3.81 -0.45
C SER A 166 -5.50 -5.34 -0.36
N CYS A 167 -5.39 -5.90 0.85
CA CYS A 167 -5.48 -7.35 1.06
C CYS A 167 -6.86 -7.85 0.60
N LEU A 168 -7.92 -7.17 1.01
CA LEU A 168 -9.30 -7.50 0.64
C LEU A 168 -9.56 -7.36 -0.87
N VAL A 169 -9.01 -6.35 -1.54
CA VAL A 169 -9.10 -6.22 -3.01
C VAL A 169 -8.45 -7.42 -3.70
N SER A 170 -7.31 -7.89 -3.19
CA SER A 170 -6.63 -9.06 -3.75
C SER A 170 -7.49 -10.32 -3.61
N GLU A 171 -8.12 -10.52 -2.44
CA GLU A 171 -9.04 -11.65 -2.22
C GLU A 171 -10.33 -11.54 -3.04
N LEU A 172 -10.90 -10.34 -3.18
CA LEU A 172 -12.06 -10.09 -4.04
C LEU A 172 -11.76 -10.51 -5.48
N HIS A 173 -10.63 -10.05 -6.04
CA HIS A 173 -10.24 -10.40 -7.40
C HIS A 173 -9.99 -11.90 -7.54
N ARG A 174 -9.38 -12.57 -6.55
CA ARG A 174 -9.23 -14.03 -6.58
C ARG A 174 -10.58 -14.74 -6.54
N SER A 175 -11.52 -14.28 -5.70
CA SER A 175 -12.88 -14.84 -5.64
C SER A 175 -13.59 -14.73 -6.98
N LEU A 176 -13.59 -13.54 -7.59
CA LEU A 176 -14.20 -13.32 -8.90
C LEU A 176 -13.54 -14.17 -9.99
N LEU A 177 -12.22 -14.30 -10.00
CA LEU A 177 -11.53 -15.15 -10.97
C LEU A 177 -11.70 -16.65 -10.71
N ASN A 178 -11.99 -17.08 -9.48
CA ASN A 178 -12.37 -18.47 -9.23
C ASN A 178 -13.73 -18.81 -9.84
N ASP A 179 -14.68 -17.86 -9.78
CA ASP A 179 -16.05 -18.07 -10.28
C ASP A 179 -16.16 -17.83 -11.79
N TYR A 180 -15.42 -16.85 -12.32
CA TYR A 180 -15.57 -16.33 -13.69
C TYR A 180 -14.30 -16.44 -14.54
N GLY A 181 -13.18 -16.90 -13.98
CA GLY A 181 -11.88 -16.91 -14.67
C GLY A 181 -11.89 -17.74 -15.96
N ASN A 182 -12.63 -18.85 -16.00
CA ASN A 182 -12.76 -19.67 -17.22
C ASN A 182 -13.45 -18.92 -18.37
N ASP A 183 -14.51 -18.17 -18.07
CA ASP A 183 -15.24 -17.36 -19.06
C ASP A 183 -14.38 -16.19 -19.56
N LEU A 184 -13.48 -15.69 -18.71
CA LEU A 184 -12.61 -14.55 -18.97
C LEU A 184 -11.23 -14.94 -19.53
N GLY A 185 -10.86 -16.22 -19.50
CA GLY A 185 -9.50 -16.68 -19.80
C GLY A 185 -8.45 -16.18 -18.80
N LEU A 186 -8.85 -16.00 -17.53
CA LEU A 186 -8.02 -15.47 -16.45
C LEU A 186 -7.84 -16.49 -15.33
N ASP A 187 -6.64 -16.53 -14.76
CA ASP A 187 -6.26 -17.47 -13.71
C ASP A 187 -6.07 -16.74 -12.38
N SER A 188 -6.84 -17.13 -11.36
CA SER A 188 -6.77 -16.55 -10.02
C SER A 188 -5.41 -16.72 -9.35
N GLN A 189 -4.63 -17.74 -9.74
CA GLN A 189 -3.28 -17.99 -9.24
C GLN A 189 -2.26 -16.93 -9.70
N ARG A 190 -2.63 -16.10 -10.69
CA ARG A 190 -1.81 -14.96 -11.15
C ARG A 190 -1.90 -13.74 -10.24
N ILE A 191 -2.86 -13.70 -9.31
CA ILE A 191 -2.97 -12.62 -8.32
C ILE A 191 -2.06 -12.94 -7.13
N PRO A 192 -1.00 -12.15 -6.88
CA PRO A 192 -0.05 -12.43 -5.81
C PRO A 192 -0.72 -12.42 -4.43
N GLY A 193 -0.17 -13.21 -3.50
CA GLY A 193 -0.50 -13.15 -2.08
C GLY A 193 -0.32 -11.73 -1.52
N ASN A 194 -1.26 -11.26 -0.70
CA ASN A 194 -1.15 -9.95 -0.05
C ASN A 194 -1.44 -10.08 1.46
N ALA A 195 -0.39 -9.89 2.26
CA ALA A 195 -0.43 -9.99 3.71
C ALA A 195 -0.10 -8.66 4.40
N ALA A 196 -0.20 -7.52 3.69
CA ALA A 196 0.26 -6.22 4.17
C ALA A 196 -0.31 -5.84 5.54
N VAL A 197 -1.61 -6.07 5.78
CA VAL A 197 -2.25 -5.76 7.08
C VAL A 197 -1.65 -6.57 8.23
N ASN A 198 -1.41 -7.86 8.01
CA ASN A 198 -0.84 -8.75 9.03
C ASN A 198 0.63 -8.43 9.27
N GLN A 199 1.39 -8.14 8.22
CA GLN A 199 2.80 -7.73 8.32
C GLN A 199 2.95 -6.39 9.05
N PHE A 200 2.06 -5.42 8.81
CA PHE A 200 2.05 -4.15 9.55
C PHE A 200 1.69 -4.37 11.02
N ALA A 201 0.68 -5.20 11.31
CA ALA A 201 0.31 -5.55 12.68
C ALA A 201 1.44 -6.29 13.42
N GLU A 202 2.11 -7.22 12.75
CA GLU A 202 3.26 -7.96 13.30
C GLU A 202 4.44 -7.03 13.59
N ALA A 203 4.75 -6.10 12.68
CA ALA A 203 5.82 -5.12 12.88
C ALA A 203 5.53 -4.18 14.06
N LEU A 204 4.28 -3.72 14.21
CA LEU A 204 3.84 -2.95 15.37
C LEU A 204 3.94 -3.76 16.67
N ALA A 205 3.49 -5.03 16.66
CA ALA A 205 3.55 -5.90 17.82
C ALA A 205 5.01 -6.19 18.25
N LYS A 206 5.92 -6.39 17.28
CA LYS A 206 7.35 -6.56 17.55
C LYS A 206 7.98 -5.30 18.12
N ALA A 207 7.69 -4.12 17.57
CA ALA A 207 8.21 -2.87 18.12
C ALA A 207 7.70 -2.60 19.54
N TRP A 208 6.45 -2.95 19.84
CA TRP A 208 5.91 -2.91 21.20
C TRP A 208 6.63 -3.90 22.14
N ALA A 209 6.89 -5.12 21.68
CA ALA A 209 7.63 -6.11 22.46
C ALA A 209 9.07 -5.65 22.77
N GLU A 210 9.75 -5.01 21.81
CA GLU A 210 11.09 -4.41 22.01
C GLU A 210 11.05 -3.25 23.01
N TYR A 211 9.95 -2.49 23.08
CA TYR A 211 9.78 -1.46 24.11
C TYR A 211 9.66 -2.05 25.53
N ASN A 212 9.23 -3.32 25.64
CA ASN A 212 9.32 -4.14 26.85
C ASN A 212 8.65 -3.52 28.10
N ASN A 213 7.39 -3.09 27.94
CA ASN A 213 6.58 -2.60 29.03
C ASN A 213 5.11 -3.04 28.85
N ASP A 214 4.73 -4.11 29.55
CA ASP A 214 3.39 -4.71 29.44
C ASP A 214 2.25 -3.78 29.86
N SER A 215 2.54 -2.70 30.58
CA SER A 215 1.56 -1.70 31.01
C SER A 215 1.42 -0.53 30.02
N CYS A 216 2.29 -0.43 29.01
CA CYS A 216 2.15 0.60 27.99
C CYS A 216 1.08 0.18 26.98
N TYR A 217 -0.09 0.81 27.09
CA TYR A 217 -1.32 0.48 26.35
C TYR A 217 -1.86 -0.92 26.66
N GLY A 218 -2.33 -1.12 27.89
CA GLY A 218 -3.16 -2.27 28.22
C GLY A 218 -4.50 -2.19 27.47
N CYS A 219 -4.73 -3.12 26.54
CA CYS A 219 -6.07 -3.69 26.42
C CYS A 219 -6.30 -4.35 27.77
N GLY A 220 -7.17 -3.77 28.61
CA GLY A 220 -7.55 -4.40 29.88
C GLY A 220 -7.89 -5.86 29.61
N SER A 221 -7.39 -6.76 30.46
CA SER A 221 -7.76 -8.17 30.46
C SER A 221 -9.27 -8.29 30.23
N VAL A 222 -9.66 -8.84 29.08
CA VAL A 222 -11.04 -9.25 28.80
C VAL A 222 -11.28 -10.58 29.50
#